data_AF-A0A3B8RSK3-F1
#
_entry.id   AF-A0A3B8RSK3-F1
#
_cell.length_a   1.000
_cell.length_b   1.000
_cell.length_c   1.000
_cell.angle_alpha   90.00
_cell.angle_beta   90.00
_cell.angle_gamma   90.00
#
_symmetry.space_group_name_H-M   'P 1'
#
loop_
_entity.id
_entity.type
_entity.pdbx_description
1 polymer ?
#
loop_
_entity_poly.entity_id
_entity_poly.type
_entity_poly.pdbx_seq_one_letter_code
_entity_poly.pdbx_strand_id
1 'polypeptide(L)'
;TWETEKSFIEFLDNHKEVEWWFKNGEQDGTYFAVPYKDDQDEDQTFYVDFIVNFKDGRIGLFDTKSGWTAETAGRKSDGLQRYIKEQNKKGKKLFGGIVIPKSGSFYTYTDIPYKHDKQLTDWKILEI
;
A
#
# COMPACT_ATOMS: atom_id res chain seq x y z
N THR A 1 13.08 3.60 -3.12
CA THR A 1 12.39 2.46 -2.50
C THR A 1 13.03 2.10 -1.18
N TRP A 2 14.27 1.62 -1.10
CA TRP A 2 14.88 1.24 0.21
C TRP A 2 14.83 2.33 1.30
N GLU A 3 15.27 3.56 1.01
CA GLU A 3 15.20 4.65 2.00
C GLU A 3 13.76 4.96 2.44
N THR A 4 12.80 4.84 1.51
CA THR A 4 11.38 4.97 1.82
C THR A 4 10.92 3.86 2.75
N GLU A 5 11.23 2.61 2.42
CA GLU A 5 10.88 1.44 3.25
C GLU A 5 11.46 1.57 4.66
N LYS A 6 12.73 1.98 4.78
CA LYS A 6 13.37 2.20 6.07
C LYS A 6 12.65 3.28 6.88
N SER A 7 12.35 4.43 6.28
CA SER A 7 11.59 5.49 6.96
C SER A 7 10.16 5.07 7.32
N PHE A 8 9.55 4.18 6.54
CA PHE A 8 8.22 3.65 6.84
C PHE A 8 8.26 2.64 7.99
N ILE A 9 9.30 1.81 8.07
CA ILE A 9 9.56 0.95 9.22
C ILE A 9 9.68 1.79 10.50
N GLU A 10 10.47 2.87 10.47
CA GLU A 10 10.60 3.78 11.61
C GLU A 10 9.25 4.42 12.00
N PHE A 11 8.42 4.78 11.02
CA PHE A 11 7.07 5.29 11.27
C PHE A 11 6.17 4.23 11.94
N LEU A 12 6.21 2.98 11.48
CA LEU A 12 5.42 1.88 12.03
C LEU A 12 5.88 1.49 13.45
N ASP A 13 7.19 1.35 13.68
CA ASP A 13 7.77 0.97 14.97
C ASP A 13 7.43 1.96 16.09
N ASN A 14 7.28 3.24 15.75
CA ASN A 14 6.93 4.29 16.70
C ASN A 14 5.42 4.53 16.85
N HIS A 15 4.57 3.84 16.08
CA HIS A 15 3.13 4.09 16.10
C HIS A 15 2.41 3.21 17.12
N LYS A 16 1.86 3.81 18.17
CA LYS A 16 1.22 3.10 19.30
C LYS A 16 0.06 2.16 18.92
N GLU A 17 -0.60 2.39 17.79
CA GLU A 17 -1.74 1.58 17.34
C GLU A 17 -1.31 0.36 16.51
N VAL A 18 -0.04 0.32 16.07
CA VAL A 18 0.53 -0.84 15.38
C VAL A 18 0.83 -1.92 16.42
N GLU A 19 0.36 -3.14 16.15
CA GLU A 19 0.65 -4.32 16.97
C GLU A 19 1.88 -5.06 16.44
N TRP A 20 1.93 -5.28 15.13
CA TRP A 20 3.10 -5.79 14.41
C TRP A 20 3.03 -5.42 12.95
N TRP A 21 4.16 -5.49 12.25
CA TRP A 21 4.24 -5.39 10.80
C TRP A 21 5.11 -6.51 10.24
N PHE A 22 4.85 -6.87 9.00
CA PHE A 22 5.61 -7.84 8.22
C PHE A 22 6.02 -7.18 6.91
N LYS A 23 7.33 -7.04 6.69
CA LYS A 23 7.85 -6.70 5.37
C LYS A 23 7.68 -7.93 4.49
N ASN A 24 6.84 -7.81 3.47
CA ASN A 24 6.51 -8.91 2.58
C ASN A 24 7.75 -9.32 1.76
N GLY A 25 7.72 -10.53 1.23
CA GLY A 25 8.77 -11.00 0.34
C GLY A 25 8.48 -10.71 -1.13
N GLU A 26 9.47 -11.00 -1.95
CA GLU A 26 9.40 -10.90 -3.41
C GLU A 26 9.64 -12.28 -4.03
N GLN A 27 9.01 -12.55 -5.17
CA GLN A 27 9.36 -13.66 -6.08
C GLN A 27 9.33 -15.07 -5.46
N ASP A 28 8.39 -15.32 -4.54
CA ASP A 28 8.07 -16.66 -4.03
C ASP A 28 6.54 -16.81 -3.92
N GLY A 29 6.02 -17.98 -4.30
CA GLY A 29 4.58 -18.29 -4.23
C GLY A 29 4.04 -18.43 -2.80
N THR A 30 4.90 -18.39 -1.78
CA THR A 30 4.53 -18.43 -0.36
C THR A 30 4.18 -17.05 0.20
N TYR A 31 4.55 -15.96 -0.48
CA TYR A 31 4.24 -14.60 -0.04
C TYR A 31 2.85 -14.14 -0.50
N PHE A 32 2.31 -13.16 0.22
CA PHE A 32 1.00 -12.60 -0.08
C PHE A 32 1.05 -11.74 -1.34
N ALA A 33 0.28 -12.13 -2.36
CA ALA A 33 0.19 -11.41 -3.62
C ALA A 33 -1.23 -10.86 -3.86
N VAL A 34 -1.30 -9.67 -4.44
CA VAL A 34 -2.52 -8.94 -4.75
C VAL A 34 -2.76 -8.99 -6.27
N PRO A 35 -3.96 -9.39 -6.73
CA PRO A 35 -4.27 -9.44 -8.15
C PRO A 35 -4.45 -8.05 -8.75
N TYR A 36 -4.04 -7.88 -10.00
CA TYR A 36 -4.31 -6.71 -10.82
C TYR A 36 -4.36 -7.07 -12.31
N LYS A 37 -4.87 -6.14 -13.13
CA LYS A 37 -4.88 -6.24 -14.59
C LYS A 37 -3.77 -5.40 -15.19
N ASP A 38 -2.90 -5.98 -16.01
CA ASP A 38 -1.84 -5.24 -16.69
C ASP A 38 -2.37 -4.45 -17.90
N ASP A 39 -1.46 -3.92 -18.72
CA ASP A 39 -1.82 -3.10 -19.88
C ASP A 39 -2.44 -3.90 -21.03
N GLN A 40 -2.32 -5.23 -21.00
CA GLN A 40 -2.93 -6.16 -21.94
C GLN A 40 -4.25 -6.75 -21.39
N ASP A 41 -4.69 -6.30 -20.22
CA ASP A 41 -5.84 -6.83 -19.47
C ASP A 41 -5.67 -8.30 -19.01
N GLU A 42 -4.42 -8.74 -18.90
CA GLU A 42 -4.09 -10.06 -18.37
C GLU A 42 -4.06 -10.02 -16.84
N ASP A 43 -4.43 -11.14 -16.21
CA ASP A 43 -4.37 -11.29 -14.76
C ASP A 43 -2.92 -11.44 -14.32
N GLN A 44 -2.47 -10.48 -13.51
CA GLN A 44 -1.15 -10.46 -12.90
C GLN A 44 -1.27 -10.36 -11.39
N THR A 45 -0.17 -10.59 -10.69
CA THR A 45 -0.09 -10.35 -9.25
C THR A 45 1.12 -9.51 -8.90
N PHE A 46 1.04 -8.80 -7.79
CA PHE A 46 2.17 -8.09 -7.22
C PHE A 46 2.18 -8.23 -5.69
N TYR A 47 3.34 -8.01 -5.10
CA TYR A 47 3.54 -8.06 -3.66
C TYR A 47 3.53 -6.63 -3.13
N VAL A 48 2.69 -6.34 -2.13
CA VAL A 48 2.78 -5.10 -1.35
C VAL A 48 3.99 -5.18 -0.44
N ASP A 49 4.68 -4.08 -0.19
CA ASP A 49 5.88 -4.06 0.65
C ASP A 49 5.59 -4.45 2.11
N PHE A 50 4.44 -4.01 2.67
CA PHE A 50 4.13 -4.19 4.09
C PHE A 50 2.70 -4.67 4.34
N ILE A 51 2.60 -5.63 5.25
CA ILE A 51 1.36 -6.06 5.89
C ILE A 51 1.44 -5.62 7.35
N VAL A 52 0.49 -4.81 7.79
CA VAL A 52 0.50 -4.19 9.13
C VAL A 52 -0.74 -4.61 9.88
N ASN A 53 -0.58 -5.08 11.11
CA ASN A 53 -1.68 -5.37 12.01
C ASN A 53 -1.82 -4.28 13.06
N PHE A 54 -3.06 -3.86 13.28
CA PHE A 54 -3.43 -2.82 14.22
C PHE A 54 -4.19 -3.41 15.41
N LYS A 55 -4.03 -2.80 16.58
CA LYS A 55 -4.65 -3.24 17.84
C LYS A 55 -6.18 -3.26 17.81
N ASP A 56 -6.80 -2.52 16.89
CA ASP A 56 -8.25 -2.51 16.67
C ASP A 56 -8.75 -3.63 15.72
N GLY A 57 -7.83 -4.48 15.27
CA GLY A 57 -8.06 -5.61 14.38
C GLY A 57 -8.11 -5.24 12.90
N ARG A 58 -7.75 -4.02 12.50
CA ARG A 58 -7.53 -3.68 11.08
C ARG A 58 -6.22 -4.31 10.58
N ILE A 59 -6.19 -4.62 9.29
CA ILE A 59 -4.97 -4.99 8.56
C ILE A 59 -4.70 -3.93 7.48
N GLY A 60 -3.52 -3.31 7.54
CA GLY A 60 -3.00 -2.41 6.51
C GLY A 60 -2.20 -3.17 5.45
N LEU A 61 -2.45 -2.87 4.18
CA LEU A 61 -1.67 -3.35 3.03
C LEU A 61 -1.03 -2.13 2.35
N PHE A 62 0.28 -1.97 2.47
CA PHE A 62 0.98 -0.77 2.02
C PHE A 62 2.11 -1.10 1.06
N ASP A 63 2.17 -0.36 -0.03
CA ASP A 63 3.21 -0.47 -1.04
C ASP A 63 3.96 0.87 -1.12
N THR A 64 5.21 0.90 -0.67
CA THR A 64 6.01 2.12 -0.58
C THR A 64 6.59 2.49 -1.94
N LYS A 65 6.56 3.79 -2.26
CA LYS A 65 7.06 4.31 -3.53
C LYS A 65 7.81 5.63 -3.35
N SER A 66 8.59 6.00 -4.36
CA SER A 66 9.33 7.27 -4.42
C SER A 66 9.65 7.61 -5.87
N GLY A 67 9.55 8.88 -6.25
CA GLY A 67 9.92 9.32 -7.61
C GLY A 67 9.19 8.54 -8.71
N TRP A 68 9.93 8.09 -9.72
CA TRP A 68 9.38 7.38 -10.89
C TRP A 68 8.50 6.17 -10.54
N THR A 69 8.82 5.42 -9.48
CA THR A 69 8.03 4.23 -9.14
C THR A 69 6.61 4.58 -8.69
N ALA A 70 6.39 5.79 -8.16
CA ALA A 70 5.04 6.27 -7.86
C ALA A 70 4.28 6.61 -9.14
N GLU A 71 4.92 7.29 -10.10
CA GLU A 71 4.32 7.65 -11.39
C GLU A 71 3.79 6.42 -12.16
N THR A 72 4.45 5.27 -12.04
CA THR A 72 4.07 4.02 -12.72
C THR A 72 3.25 3.04 -11.86
N ALA A 73 2.75 3.45 -10.69
CA ALA A 73 2.06 2.53 -9.75
C ALA A 73 0.59 2.22 -10.11
N GLY A 74 0.05 2.83 -11.19
CA GLY A 74 -1.40 2.94 -11.38
C GLY A 74 -2.19 1.65 -11.37
N ARG A 75 -1.83 0.68 -12.22
CA ARG A 75 -2.56 -0.59 -12.32
C ARG A 75 -2.51 -1.41 -11.02
N LYS A 76 -1.36 -1.40 -10.33
CA LYS A 76 -1.18 -2.08 -9.04
C LYS A 76 -1.98 -1.41 -7.93
N SER A 77 -1.95 -0.07 -7.87
CA SER A 77 -2.78 0.71 -6.94
C SER A 77 -4.26 0.40 -7.13
N ASP A 78 -4.75 0.43 -8.37
CA ASP A 78 -6.16 0.12 -8.67
C ASP A 78 -6.51 -1.33 -8.28
N GLY A 79 -5.63 -2.29 -8.57
CA GLY A 79 -5.77 -3.68 -8.16
C GLY A 79 -5.88 -3.83 -6.65
N LEU A 80 -5.02 -3.15 -5.89
CA LEU A 80 -5.05 -3.13 -4.42
C LEU A 80 -6.37 -2.60 -3.87
N GLN A 81 -6.86 -1.49 -4.40
CA GLN A 81 -8.12 -0.90 -3.94
C GLN A 81 -9.32 -1.79 -4.27
N ARG A 82 -9.33 -2.44 -5.44
CA ARG A 82 -10.36 -3.45 -5.78
C ARG A 82 -10.31 -4.63 -4.81
N TYR A 83 -9.13 -5.18 -4.57
CA TYR A 83 -8.92 -6.29 -3.64
C TYR A 83 -9.43 -5.95 -2.23
N ILE A 84 -9.00 -4.81 -1.66
CA ILE A 84 -9.42 -4.34 -0.34
C ILE A 84 -10.95 -4.23 -0.27
N LYS A 85 -11.57 -3.58 -1.25
CA LYS A 85 -13.02 -3.40 -1.31
C LYS A 85 -13.77 -4.74 -1.36
N GLU A 86 -13.28 -5.69 -2.15
CA GLU A 86 -13.89 -7.02 -2.28
C GLU A 86 -13.75 -7.86 -1.00
N GLN A 87 -12.60 -7.84 -0.35
CA GLN A 87 -12.41 -8.57 0.90
C GLN A 87 -13.21 -7.95 2.06
N ASN A 88 -13.35 -6.64 2.10
CA ASN A 88 -14.16 -5.96 3.12
C ASN A 88 -15.65 -6.27 2.97
N LYS A 89 -16.16 -6.46 1.73
CA LYS A 89 -17.52 -7.00 1.51
C LYS A 89 -17.71 -8.40 2.12
N LYS A 90 -16.62 -9.15 2.31
CA LYS A 90 -16.60 -10.49 2.94
C LYS A 90 -16.33 -10.41 4.46
N GLY A 91 -16.42 -9.23 5.06
CA GLY A 91 -16.25 -9.01 6.50
C GLY A 91 -14.82 -8.86 6.98
N LYS A 92 -13.83 -8.73 6.08
CA LYS A 92 -12.47 -8.34 6.47
C LYS A 92 -12.42 -6.84 6.83
N LYS A 93 -11.35 -6.44 7.53
CA LYS A 93 -11.08 -5.05 7.94
C LYS A 93 -9.77 -4.56 7.32
N LEU A 94 -9.69 -4.60 5.99
CA LEU A 94 -8.51 -4.21 5.24
C LEU A 94 -8.55 -2.72 4.90
N PHE A 95 -7.38 -2.09 4.89
CA PHE A 95 -7.18 -0.76 4.32
C PHE A 95 -5.74 -0.63 3.82
N GLY A 96 -5.42 0.48 3.17
CA GLY A 96 -4.06 0.77 2.71
C GLY A 96 -4.04 1.17 1.24
N GLY A 97 -2.85 1.25 0.67
CA GLY A 97 -2.63 1.88 -0.62
C GLY A 97 -1.15 2.09 -0.93
N ILE A 98 -0.90 2.88 -1.98
CA ILE A 98 0.46 3.35 -2.27
C ILE A 98 0.83 4.39 -1.23
N VAL A 99 2.01 4.26 -0.61
CA VAL A 99 2.51 5.20 0.39
C VAL A 99 3.79 5.88 -0.07
N ILE A 100 3.87 7.20 0.14
CA ILE A 100 5.03 8.02 -0.22
C ILE A 100 5.39 8.97 0.93
N PRO A 101 6.68 9.21 1.19
CA PRO A 101 7.13 10.13 2.22
C PRO A 101 7.06 11.56 1.68
N LYS A 102 6.50 12.49 2.47
CA LYS A 102 6.49 13.93 2.17
C LYS A 102 6.41 14.75 3.45
N SER A 103 7.28 15.75 3.57
CA SER A 103 7.26 16.74 4.66
C SER A 103 7.25 16.13 6.08
N GLY A 104 8.00 15.04 6.29
CA GLY A 104 8.07 14.37 7.60
C GLY A 104 6.84 13.52 7.96
N SER A 105 6.00 13.18 6.98
CA SER A 105 4.85 12.29 7.14
C SER A 105 4.74 11.35 5.94
N PHE A 106 3.81 10.40 6.02
CA PHE A 106 3.44 9.55 4.90
C PHE A 106 2.12 9.99 4.30
N TYR A 107 2.06 10.01 2.98
CA TYR A 107 0.84 10.21 2.22
C TYR A 107 0.44 8.89 1.60
N THR A 108 -0.86 8.60 1.57
CA THR A 108 -1.45 7.40 1.00
C THR A 108 -2.43 7.75 -0.11
N TYR A 109 -2.47 6.90 -1.13
CA TYR A 109 -3.47 6.97 -2.20
C TYR A 109 -4.37 5.75 -2.17
N THR A 110 -5.68 6.00 -2.15
CA THR A 110 -6.71 4.95 -1.96
C THR A 110 -7.83 4.96 -2.98
N ASP A 111 -7.77 5.84 -3.99
CA ASP A 111 -8.85 6.01 -4.95
C ASP A 111 -8.63 5.19 -6.23
N ILE A 112 -9.69 5.07 -7.05
CA ILE A 112 -9.65 4.46 -8.38
C ILE A 112 -10.30 5.45 -9.36
N PRO A 113 -9.68 5.78 -10.50
CA PRO A 113 -8.36 5.33 -10.93
C PRO A 113 -7.23 6.04 -10.18
N TYR A 114 -6.07 5.39 -10.08
CA TYR A 114 -4.85 6.00 -9.56
C TYR A 114 -4.48 7.28 -10.28
N LYS A 115 -4.12 8.29 -9.49
CA LYS A 115 -3.60 9.57 -9.98
C LYS A 115 -2.37 9.97 -9.19
N HIS A 116 -1.32 10.30 -9.92
CA HIS A 116 -0.10 10.85 -9.36
C HIS A 116 0.19 12.21 -10.01
N ASP A 117 0.24 13.25 -9.20
CA ASP A 117 0.65 14.59 -9.58
C ASP A 117 1.68 15.11 -8.58
N LYS A 118 2.51 16.08 -8.98
CA LYS A 118 3.60 16.57 -8.12
C LYS A 118 3.11 17.22 -6.82
N GLN A 119 1.88 17.75 -6.81
CA GLN A 119 1.28 18.37 -5.63
C GLN A 119 0.67 17.33 -4.68
N LEU A 120 0.43 16.11 -5.16
CA LEU A 120 -0.28 15.03 -4.50
C LEU A 120 -1.70 15.44 -4.12
N THR A 121 -2.43 16.04 -5.07
CA THR A 121 -3.70 16.73 -4.81
C THR A 121 -4.76 15.82 -4.19
N ASP A 122 -4.84 14.58 -4.68
CA ASP A 122 -5.83 13.57 -4.24
C ASP A 122 -5.27 12.63 -3.14
N TRP A 123 -4.03 12.85 -2.69
CA TRP A 123 -3.40 12.02 -1.66
C TRP A 123 -3.73 12.55 -0.27
N LYS A 124 -3.88 11.63 0.68
CA LYS A 124 -4.20 11.97 2.08
C LYS A 124 -3.01 11.63 2.96
N ILE A 125 -2.82 12.39 4.04
CA ILE A 125 -1.89 11.97 5.09
C ILE A 125 -2.37 10.60 5.61
N LEU A 126 -1.44 9.67 5.79
CA LEU A 126 -1.72 8.36 6.35
C LEU A 126 -1.98 8.51 7.85
N GLU A 127 -3.25 8.45 8.22
CA GLU A 127 -3.71 8.38 9.61
C GLU A 127 -3.96 6.92 9.96
N ILE A 128 -3.19 6.38 10.91
CA ILE A 128 -3.28 4.98 11.35
C ILE A 128 -3.60 4.83 12.82
#